data_AF-A0A6G1C969-F1
#
_entry.id   AF-A0A6G1C969-F1
#
_cell.length_a   1.000
_cell.length_b   1.000
_cell.length_c   1.000
_cell.angle_alpha   90.00
_cell.angle_beta   90.00
_cell.angle_gamma   90.00
#
_symmetry.space_group_name_H-M   'P 1'
#
loop_
_entity.id
_entity.type
_entity.pdbx_description
1 polymer ?
#
loop_
_entity_poly.entity_id
_entity_poly.type
_entity_poly.pdbx_seq_one_letter_code
_entity_poly.pdbx_strand_id
1 'polypeptide(L)'
;MEDFVHEYYSVENFRKAYARLIEPLRDKTKWPKVNLELPVVAPLGKRSVGRQKKNRIKSCLEGGSGGSKSVIKVAENNNEKTKKMEEKAKKKYH
;
A
#
# COMPACT_ATOMS: atom_id res chain seq x y z
N MET A 1 18.53 -44.47 0.38
CA MET A 1 17.69 -43.35 0.92
C MET A 1 17.75 -43.37 2.44
N GLU A 2 17.58 -44.55 3.04
CA GLU A 2 17.64 -44.79 4.49
C GLU A 2 18.98 -44.38 5.12
N ASP A 3 20.11 -44.54 4.42
CA ASP A 3 21.44 -44.13 4.92
C ASP A 3 21.65 -42.61 5.07
N PHE A 4 20.75 -41.80 4.52
CA PHE A 4 20.81 -40.32 4.61
C PHE A 4 19.79 -39.75 5.60
N VAL A 5 18.96 -40.61 6.21
CA VAL A 5 17.95 -40.19 7.17
C VAL A 5 18.58 -40.19 8.55
N HIS A 6 18.67 -39.01 9.16
CA HIS A 6 19.14 -38.91 10.54
C HIS A 6 18.19 -39.68 11.47
N GLU A 7 18.75 -40.36 12.47
CA GLU A 7 18.01 -41.06 13.53
C GLU A 7 16.92 -40.23 14.21
N TYR A 8 17.00 -38.90 14.16
CA TYR A 8 16.01 -37.98 14.71
C TYR A 8 14.62 -38.15 14.07
N TYR A 9 14.58 -38.63 12.83
CA TYR A 9 13.35 -38.93 12.09
C TYR A 9 12.82 -40.35 12.32
N SER A 10 13.35 -41.08 13.31
CA SER A 10 12.83 -42.39 13.67
C SER A 10 11.45 -42.31 14.33
N VAL A 11 10.62 -43.32 14.10
CA VAL A 11 9.31 -43.47 14.74
C VAL A 11 9.45 -43.57 16.27
N GLU A 12 10.55 -44.13 16.75
CA GLU A 12 10.85 -44.19 18.18
C GLU A 12 11.02 -42.79 18.78
N ASN A 13 11.78 -41.91 18.14
CA ASN A 13 11.97 -40.55 18.61
C ASN A 13 10.68 -39.74 18.55
N PHE A 14 9.85 -39.96 17.53
CA PHE A 14 8.51 -39.39 17.47
C PHE A 14 7.63 -39.84 18.64
N ARG A 15 7.59 -41.15 18.92
CA ARG A 15 6.84 -41.69 20.06
C ARG A 15 7.37 -41.15 21.39
N LYS A 16 8.70 -41.10 21.58
CA LYS A 16 9.33 -40.55 22.79
C LYS A 16 9.00 -39.08 23.00
N ALA A 17 9.00 -38.26 21.94
CA ALA A 17 8.70 -36.82 22.02
C ALA A 17 7.26 -36.56 22.51
N TYR A 18 6.30 -37.33 22.01
CA TYR A 18 4.88 -37.17 22.34
C TYR A 18 4.36 -38.21 23.36
N ALA A 19 5.22 -39.02 23.98
CA ALA A 19 4.83 -40.00 24.98
C ALA A 19 4.29 -39.36 26.27
N ARG A 20 4.56 -38.07 26.48
CA ARG A 20 4.14 -37.35 27.69
C ARG A 20 2.63 -37.16 27.66
N LEU A 21 1.96 -37.58 28.73
CA LEU A 21 0.54 -37.32 28.93
C LEU A 21 0.36 -35.82 29.22
N ILE A 22 -0.21 -35.10 28.25
CA ILE A 22 -0.66 -33.73 28.46
C ILE A 22 -2.06 -33.82 29.05
N GLU A 23 -2.20 -33.44 30.33
CA GLU A 23 -3.54 -33.37 30.94
C GLU A 23 -4.42 -32.39 30.15
N PRO A 24 -5.68 -32.75 29.87
CA PRO A 24 -6.60 -31.81 29.24
C PRO A 24 -6.82 -30.63 30.19
N LEU A 25 -6.35 -29.43 29.80
CA LEU A 25 -6.65 -28.20 30.52
C LEU A 25 -8.13 -27.89 30.33
N ARG A 26 -8.95 -28.21 31.34
CA ARG A 26 -10.41 -28.01 31.33
C ARG A 26 -10.81 -26.56 31.07
N ASP A 27 -10.13 -25.62 31.72
CA ASP A 27 -10.48 -24.20 31.69
C ASP A 27 -9.26 -23.28 31.59
N LYS A 28 -9.49 -22.07 31.06
CA LYS A 28 -8.50 -20.97 30.98
C LYS A 28 -7.94 -20.57 32.35
N THR A 29 -8.62 -20.93 33.44
CA THR A 29 -8.19 -20.69 34.82
C THR A 29 -6.89 -21.40 35.19
N LYS A 30 -6.56 -22.49 34.48
CA LYS A 30 -5.33 -23.27 34.67
C LYS A 30 -4.14 -22.70 33.89
N TRP A 31 -4.35 -21.69 33.05
CA TRP A 31 -3.26 -21.11 32.27
C TRP A 31 -2.32 -20.34 33.20
N PRO A 32 -0.99 -20.54 33.09
CA PRO A 32 -0.05 -19.75 33.86
C PRO A 32 -0.18 -18.28 33.46
N LYS A 33 -0.23 -17.39 34.46
CA LYS A 33 -0.17 -15.94 34.23
C LYS A 33 1.29 -15.59 33.95
N VAL A 34 1.64 -15.51 32.67
CA VAL A 34 2.99 -15.13 32.23
C VAL A 34 3.05 -13.62 32.09
N ASN A 35 4.03 -12.97 32.73
CA ASN A 35 4.32 -11.57 32.48
C ASN A 35 5.10 -11.48 31.16
N LEU A 36 4.44 -10.98 30.11
CA LEU A 36 5.08 -10.79 28.81
C LEU A 36 5.76 -9.43 28.81
N GLU A 37 7.09 -9.42 28.61
CA GLU A 37 7.90 -8.19 28.52
C GLU A 37 7.44 -7.27 27.37
N LEU A 38 6.85 -7.85 26.33
CA LEU A 38 6.12 -7.14 25.28
C LEU A 38 4.63 -7.52 25.34
N PRO A 39 3.72 -6.55 25.51
CA PRO A 39 2.30 -6.85 25.45
C PRO A 39 1.93 -7.34 24.04
N VAL A 40 1.30 -8.52 23.96
CA VAL A 40 0.70 -9.01 22.72
C VAL A 40 -0.59 -8.22 22.52
N VAL A 41 -0.47 -7.08 21.84
CA VAL A 41 -1.62 -6.23 21.48
C VAL A 41 -2.33 -6.85 20.28
N ALA A 42 -3.67 -6.74 20.25
CA ALA A 42 -4.43 -7.11 19.07
C ALA A 42 -3.87 -6.38 17.83
N PRO A 43 -3.83 -7.03 16.66
CA PRO A 43 -3.50 -6.35 15.42
C PRO A 43 -4.36 -5.09 15.28
N LEU A 44 -3.75 -3.99 14.86
CA LEU A 44 -4.48 -2.74 14.62
C LEU A 44 -5.71 -3.06 13.77
N GLY A 45 -6.88 -2.70 14.30
CA GLY A 45 -8.16 -3.04 13.71
C GLY A 45 -8.22 -2.61 12.24
N LYS A 46 -8.87 -3.44 11.41
CA LYS A 46 -9.13 -3.09 10.02
C LYS A 46 -10.01 -1.82 9.99
N ARG A 47 -9.83 -0.98 8.97
CA ARG A 47 -10.67 0.20 8.75
C ARG A 47 -12.16 -0.20 8.72
N SER A 48 -13.03 0.72 9.14
CA SER A 48 -14.49 0.51 9.18
C SER A 48 -15.01 -0.13 7.90
N VAL A 49 -15.98 -1.04 8.03
CA VAL A 49 -16.64 -1.71 6.90
C VAL A 49 -17.22 -0.65 5.96
N GLY A 50 -16.72 -0.60 4.72
CA GLY A 50 -17.11 0.41 3.75
C GLY A 50 -16.18 0.46 2.54
N ARG A 51 -16.55 1.29 1.56
CA ARG A 51 -15.80 1.43 0.32
C ARG A 51 -14.48 2.16 0.58
N GLN A 52 -13.35 1.47 0.37
CA GLN A 52 -12.04 2.12 0.40
C GLN A 52 -11.99 3.21 -0.69
N LYS A 53 -11.70 4.45 -0.28
CA LYS A 53 -11.48 5.55 -1.22
C LYS A 53 -10.18 5.27 -1.98
N LYS A 54 -10.29 4.90 -3.25
CA LYS A 54 -9.15 4.85 -4.15
C LYS A 54 -8.72 6.29 -4.45
N ASN A 55 -7.47 6.64 -4.19
CA ASN A 55 -6.90 7.89 -4.70
C ASN A 55 -6.91 7.79 -6.23
N ARG A 56 -7.79 8.56 -6.86
CA ARG A 56 -7.91 8.60 -8.30
C ARG A 56 -6.88 9.59 -8.84
N ILE A 57 -5.99 9.10 -9.69
CA ILE A 57 -5.09 9.95 -10.47
C ILE A 57 -5.94 10.53 -11.62
N LYS A 58 -6.03 11.86 -11.70
CA LYS A 58 -6.74 12.55 -12.79
C LYS A 58 -5.88 12.54 -14.05
N SER A 59 -6.49 12.48 -15.23
CA SER A 59 -5.76 12.68 -16.48
C SER A 59 -5.46 14.18 -16.68
N CYS A 60 -4.45 14.51 -17.49
CA CYS A 60 -4.01 15.89 -17.72
C CYS A 60 -5.10 16.79 -18.32
N LEU A 61 -6.05 16.21 -19.06
CA LEU A 61 -7.16 16.92 -19.70
C LEU A 61 -8.42 16.97 -18.83
N GLU A 62 -8.48 16.16 -17.76
CA GLU A 62 -9.61 16.11 -16.85
C GLU A 62 -9.56 17.29 -15.89
N GLY A 63 -10.07 18.43 -16.37
CA GLY A 63 -10.04 19.71 -15.69
C GLY A 63 -10.44 19.65 -14.21
N GLY A 64 -9.58 20.22 -13.36
CA GLY A 64 -9.91 20.60 -11.99
C GLY A 64 -10.16 22.10 -11.89
N SER A 65 -10.87 22.53 -10.85
CA SER A 65 -11.29 23.92 -10.56
C SER A 65 -10.14 24.93 -10.35
N GLY A 66 -8.89 24.61 -10.72
CA GLY A 66 -7.72 25.45 -10.51
C GLY A 66 -6.94 25.86 -11.76
N GLY A 67 -7.40 25.57 -12.98
CA GLY A 67 -6.52 25.68 -14.17
C GLY A 67 -7.06 26.33 -15.45
N SER A 68 -8.35 26.62 -15.58
CA SER A 68 -8.90 27.02 -16.89
C SER A 68 -8.77 28.50 -17.24
N LYS A 69 -8.63 29.41 -16.27
CA LYS A 69 -8.57 30.86 -16.55
C LYS A 69 -7.20 31.35 -17.02
N SER A 70 -6.11 30.66 -16.68
CA SER A 70 -4.75 31.07 -17.07
C SER A 70 -4.36 30.58 -18.46
N VAL A 71 -4.73 29.34 -18.81
CA VAL A 71 -4.34 28.73 -20.09
C VAL A 71 -5.02 29.42 -21.29
N ILE A 72 -6.30 29.76 -21.17
CA ILE A 72 -7.05 30.47 -22.23
C ILE A 72 -6.45 31.86 -22.48
N LYS A 73 -6.14 32.61 -21.41
CA LYS A 73 -5.48 33.92 -21.51
C LYS A 73 -4.09 33.84 -22.13
N VAL A 74 -3.32 32.79 -21.85
CA VAL A 74 -1.99 32.63 -22.46
C VAL A 74 -2.11 32.33 -23.96
N ALA A 75 -3.09 31.52 -24.37
CA ALA A 75 -3.34 31.24 -25.78
C ALA A 75 -3.76 32.50 -26.57
N GLU A 76 -4.66 33.32 -26.00
CA GLU A 76 -5.09 34.59 -26.58
C GLU A 76 -3.91 35.58 -26.73
N ASN A 77 -3.09 35.72 -25.68
CA ASN A 77 -1.92 36.60 -25.68
C ASN A 77 -0.85 36.17 -26.70
N ASN A 78 -0.65 34.87 -26.88
CA ASN A 78 0.32 34.36 -27.86
C ASN A 78 -0.15 34.62 -29.30
N ASN A 79 -1.44 34.49 -29.57
CA ASN A 79 -2.03 34.70 -30.89
C ASN A 79 -2.04 36.19 -31.29
N GLU A 80 -2.16 37.12 -30.33
CA GLU A 80 -1.98 38.55 -30.60
C GLU A 80 -0.52 38.94 -30.85
N LYS A 81 0.41 38.32 -30.13
CA LYS A 81 1.85 38.56 -30.31
C LYS A 81 2.34 38.08 -31.67
N THR A 82 1.88 36.91 -32.15
CA THR A 82 2.23 36.40 -33.48
C THR A 82 1.72 37.33 -34.58
N LYS A 83 0.46 37.78 -34.50
CA LYS A 83 -0.10 38.76 -35.45
C LYS A 83 0.68 40.07 -35.48
N LYS A 84 1.09 40.60 -34.32
CA LYS A 84 1.91 41.83 -34.23
C LYS A 84 3.32 41.66 -34.80
N MET A 85 3.92 40.47 -34.64
CA MET A 85 5.23 40.16 -35.22
C MET A 85 5.16 40.07 -36.75
N GLU A 86 4.12 39.45 -37.29
CA GLU A 86 3.89 39.38 -38.74
C GLU A 86 3.62 40.77 -39.35
N GLU A 87 2.87 41.62 -38.68
CA GLU A 87 2.60 42.99 -39.15
C GLU A 87 3.87 43.86 -39.14
N LYS A 88 4.71 43.72 -38.10
CA LYS A 88 6.03 44.38 -38.04
C LYS A 88 6.98 43.88 -39.14
N ALA A 89 6.98 42.59 -39.42
CA ALA A 89 7.79 42.03 -40.50
C ALA A 89 7.37 42.60 -41.85
N LYS A 90 6.07 42.69 -42.12
CA LYS A 90 5.54 43.28 -43.36
C LYS A 90 5.91 44.76 -43.53
N LYS A 91 5.92 45.55 -42.45
CA LYS A 91 6.33 46.97 -42.46
C LYS A 91 7.84 47.20 -42.60
N LYS A 92 8.69 46.18 -42.37
CA LYS A 92 10.15 46.32 -42.44
C LYS A 92 10.70 46.22 -43.87
N TYR A 93 9.94 45.62 -44.79
CA TYR A 93 10.34 45.36 -46.18
C TYR A 93 9.58 46.22 -47.20
N HIS A 94 8.97 47.31 -46.75
CA HIS A 94 8.32 48.36 -47.57
C HIS A 94 8.88 49.72 -47.13
#